data_AF-A0A536K1R3-F1
#
_entry.id   AF-A0A536K1R3-F1
#
_cell.length_a   1.000
_cell.length_b   1.000
_cell.length_c   1.000
_cell.angle_alpha   90.00
_cell.angle_beta   90.00
_cell.angle_gamma   90.00
#
_symmetry.space_group_name_H-M   'P 1'
#
loop_
_entity.id
_entity.type
_entity.pdbx_description
1 polymer ?
#
loop_
_entity_poly.entity_id
_entity_poly.type
_entity_poly.pdbx_seq_one_letter_code
_entity_poly.pdbx_strand_id
1 'polypeptide(L)' 'MAIRKEQSAGQLSREELEDQDAEQLPDREQMSLINANLALPINAAIAANVLSDGSIAYADAQQVTPIDQGNLPPVP' A
#
# COMPACT_ATOMS: atom_id res chain seq x y z
N MET A 1 7.18 42.83 -11.68
CA MET A 1 7.04 41.41 -12.07
C MET A 1 6.02 40.78 -11.13
N ALA A 2 4.81 40.49 -11.59
CA ALA A 2 3.79 39.83 -10.77
C ALA A 2 3.48 38.46 -11.40
N ILE A 3 3.72 37.40 -10.64
CA ILE A 3 3.56 36.01 -11.06
C ILE A 3 2.06 35.74 -11.21
N ARG A 4 1.61 35.41 -12.43
CA ARG A 4 0.25 34.87 -12.64
C ARG A 4 0.22 33.46 -12.03
N LYS A 5 -0.63 33.27 -11.02
CA LYS A 5 -0.97 31.94 -10.49
C LYS A 5 -1.86 31.28 -11.54
N GLU A 6 -1.30 30.38 -12.33
CA GLU A 6 -2.08 29.48 -13.16
C GLU A 6 -2.97 28.66 -12.21
N GLN A 7 -4.29 28.77 -12.35
CA GLN A 7 -5.23 27.96 -11.61
C GLN A 7 -5.00 26.50 -12.02
N SER A 8 -4.51 25.69 -11.08
CA SER A 8 -4.36 24.24 -11.28
C SER A 8 -5.73 23.67 -11.65
N ALA A 9 -5.80 22.88 -12.73
CA ALA A 9 -7.01 22.37 -13.39
C ALA A 9 -7.84 21.35 -12.56
N GLY A 10 -7.86 21.52 -11.24
CA GLY A 10 -8.64 20.70 -10.29
C GLY A 10 -8.96 21.42 -8.97
N GLN A 11 -8.81 22.74 -8.90
CA GLN A 11 -9.32 23.52 -7.75
C GLN A 11 -10.79 23.82 -7.99
N LEU A 12 -11.65 23.22 -7.16
CA LEU A 12 -13.06 23.55 -7.10
C LEU A 12 -13.22 25.04 -6.77
N SER A 13 -14.16 25.69 -7.44
CA SER A 13 -14.61 27.03 -7.13
C SER A 13 -15.23 27.05 -5.72
N ARG A 14 -15.38 28.24 -5.13
CA ARG A 14 -15.98 28.37 -3.79
C ARG A 14 -17.39 27.81 -3.73
N GLU A 15 -18.15 28.00 -4.80
CA GLU A 15 -19.52 27.47 -4.95
C GLU A 15 -19.50 25.94 -5.00
N GLU A 16 -18.59 25.34 -5.77
CA GLU A 16 -18.45 23.86 -5.81
C GLU A 16 -17.87 23.26 -4.51
N LEU A 17 -17.18 24.04 -3.69
CA LEU A 17 -16.75 23.65 -2.34
C LEU A 17 -17.90 23.73 -1.33
N GLU A 18 -18.82 24.69 -1.51
CA GLU A 18 -20.02 24.84 -0.69
C GLU A 18 -21.06 23.75 -0.98
N ASP A 19 -21.12 23.27 -2.23
CA ASP A 19 -21.95 22.13 -2.66
C ASP A 19 -21.40 20.76 -2.24
N GLN A 20 -20.20 20.71 -1.64
CA GLN A 20 -19.66 19.46 -1.09
C GLN A 20 -20.15 19.23 0.34
N ASP A 21 -20.98 18.20 0.50
CA ASP A 21 -21.35 17.71 1.82
C ASP A 21 -20.13 17.11 2.53
N ALA A 22 -19.76 17.72 3.66
CA ALA A 22 -18.76 17.15 4.56
C ALA A 22 -19.41 16.10 5.45
N GLU A 23 -19.09 14.82 5.24
CA GLU A 23 -19.49 13.76 6.15
C GLU A 23 -18.60 13.79 7.40
N GLN A 24 -19.21 13.72 8.59
CA GLN A 24 -18.45 13.64 9.83
C GLN A 24 -17.64 12.35 9.84
N LEU A 25 -16.32 12.49 9.97
CA LEU A 25 -15.46 11.33 10.20
C LEU A 25 -15.91 10.63 11.49
N PRO A 26 -16.10 9.31 11.47
CA PRO A 26 -16.49 8.57 12.66
C PRO A 26 -15.39 8.67 13.73
N ASP A 27 -15.79 8.44 14.98
CA ASP A 27 -14.87 8.50 16.12
C ASP A 27 -13.63 7.65 15.89
N ARG A 28 -12.47 8.12 16.38
CA ARG A 28 -11.17 7.46 16.16
C ARG A 28 -11.16 6.00 16.62
N GLU A 29 -11.98 5.66 17.62
CA GLU A 29 -12.18 4.30 18.12
C GLU A 29 -12.85 3.39 17.09
N GLN A 30 -13.77 3.92 16.29
CA GLN A 30 -14.41 3.20 15.19
C GLN A 30 -13.50 3.14 13.95
N MET A 31 -12.72 4.19 13.68
CA MET A 31 -11.67 4.17 12.66
C MET A 31 -10.55 3.16 12.97
N SER A 32 -10.26 2.94 14.26
CA SER A 32 -9.26 1.96 14.71
C SER A 32 -9.71 0.49 14.57
N LEU A 33 -11.00 0.23 14.39
CA LEU A 33 -11.52 -1.12 14.10
C LEU A 33 -11.29 -1.53 12.63
N ILE A 34 -10.95 -0.57 11.76
CA ILE A 34 -10.64 -0.84 10.36
C ILE A 34 -9.21 -1.37 10.29
N ASN A 35 -9.07 -2.69 10.30
CA ASN A 35 -7.79 -3.36 10.07
C ASN A 35 -7.45 -3.31 8.56
N ALA A 36 -6.55 -2.41 8.19
CA ALA A 36 -6.05 -2.27 6.81
C ALA A 36 -4.65 -2.89 6.64
N ASN A 37 -4.44 -4.10 7.18
CA ASN A 37 -3.16 -4.80 7.02
C ASN A 37 -3.03 -5.42 5.62
N LEU A 38 -1.99 -5.01 4.87
CA LEU A 38 -1.63 -5.61 3.58
C LEU A 38 -0.29 -6.35 3.72
N ALA A 39 -0.31 -7.67 3.53
CA ALA A 39 0.90 -8.47 3.52
C ALA A 39 1.07 -9.15 2.16
N LEU A 40 2.23 -8.94 1.53
CA LEU A 40 2.57 -9.52 0.23
C LEU A 40 3.87 -10.33 0.34
N PRO A 41 3.78 -11.66 0.51
CA PRO A 41 4.95 -12.53 0.47
C PRO A 41 5.41 -12.67 -1.00
N ILE A 42 6.50 -11.99 -1.35
CA ILE A 42 7.08 -12.03 -2.71
C ILE A 42 8.41 -12.77 -2.64
N ASN A 43 8.58 -13.82 -3.44
CA ASN A 43 9.85 -14.51 -3.62
C ASN A 43 10.11 -14.78 -5.11
N ALA A 44 11.34 -14.57 -5.56
CA ALA A 44 11.75 -14.79 -6.94
C ALA A 44 13.18 -15.36 -6.97
N ALA A 45 13.33 -16.52 -7.61
CA ALA A 45 14.61 -17.16 -7.88
C ALA A 45 14.89 -17.10 -9.38
N ILE A 46 16.03 -16.53 -9.77
CA ILE A 46 16.48 -16.49 -11.17
C ILE A 46 17.91 -17.03 -11.20
N ALA A 47 18.13 -18.07 -11.98
CA ALA A 47 19.47 -18.55 -12.34
C ALA A 47 19.59 -18.70 -13.85
N ALA A 48 20.75 -18.33 -14.38
CA ALA A 48 21.08 -18.45 -15.79
C ALA A 48 22.52 -18.93 -15.93
N ASN A 49 22.71 -19.93 -16.79
CA ASN A 49 24.02 -20.35 -17.27
C ASN A 49 24.31 -19.64 -18.60
N VAL A 50 25.41 -18.90 -18.68
CA VAL A 50 25.84 -18.25 -19.93
C VAL A 50 27.12 -18.93 -20.42
N LEU A 51 27.03 -19.58 -21.58
CA LEU A 51 28.17 -20.18 -22.32
C LEU A 51 29.04 -21.18 -21.52
N SER A 52 28.47 -21.93 -20.58
CA SER A 52 29.24 -22.83 -19.71
C SER A 52 28.91 -24.31 -19.93
N ASP A 53 29.88 -25.06 -20.45
CA ASP A 53 29.82 -26.53 -20.54
C ASP A 53 29.97 -27.17 -19.15
N GLY A 54 29.17 -28.20 -18.86
CA GLY A 54 29.14 -28.86 -17.55
C GLY A 54 28.54 -28.06 -16.38
N SER A 55 27.94 -26.88 -16.61
CA SER A 55 27.37 -26.05 -15.53
C SER A 55 25.95 -26.46 -15.12
N ILE A 56 25.69 -26.43 -13.82
CA ILE A 56 24.36 -26.54 -13.22
C ILE A 56 23.96 -25.15 -12.69
N ALA A 57 22.93 -24.54 -13.29
CA ALA A 57 22.27 -23.36 -12.75
C ALA A 57 21.14 -23.82 -11.85
N TYR A 58 21.25 -23.53 -10.56
CA TYR A 58 20.22 -23.83 -9.58
C TYR A 58 19.89 -22.55 -8.83
N ALA A 59 18.61 -22.19 -8.78
CA ALA A 59 18.11 -21.16 -7.90
C ALA A 59 16.96 -21.73 -7.08
N ASP A 60 17.11 -21.65 -5.76
CA ASP A 60 16.07 -22.00 -4.81
C ASP A 60 15.42 -20.72 -4.29
N ALA A 61 14.11 -20.79 -4.05
CA ALA A 61 13.32 -19.69 -3.50
C ALA A 61 12.32 -20.27 -2.50
N GLN A 62 12.83 -20.75 -1.37
CA GLN A 62 11.98 -21.14 -0.25
C GLN A 62 11.45 -19.90 0.46
N GLN A 63 10.13 -19.79 0.57
CA GLN A 63 9.46 -18.75 1.35
C GLN A 63 8.66 -19.39 2.47
N VAL A 64 8.99 -19.02 3.70
CA VAL A 64 8.23 -19.36 4.91
C VAL A 64 7.79 -18.05 5.53
N THR A 65 6.48 -17.79 5.53
CA THR A 65 5.95 -16.51 6.04
C THR A 65 4.71 -16.74 6.90
N PRO A 66 4.88 -17.07 8.20
CA PRO A 66 3.79 -17.05 9.15
C PRO A 66 3.32 -15.59 9.32
N ILE A 67 2.04 -15.32 9.09
CA ILE A 67 1.47 -13.97 9.24
C ILE A 67 0.41 -14.02 10.35
N ASP A 68 0.61 -13.24 11.41
CA ASP A 68 -0.37 -13.02 12.46
C ASP A 68 -1.05 -11.66 12.24
N GLN A 69 -2.36 -11.66 12.02
CA GLN A 69 -3.16 -10.47 11.70
C GLN A 69 -4.37 -10.35 12.63
N GLY A 70 -4.22 -10.72 13.91
CA GLY A 70 -5.27 -10.58 14.91
C GLY A 70 -5.49 -9.14 15.40
N ASN A 71 -6.75 -8.80 15.68
CA ASN A 71 -7.14 -7.62 16.46
C ASN A 71 -7.55 -8.01 17.90
N LEU A 72 -7.22 -9.23 18.34
CA LEU A 72 -7.72 -9.78 19.59
C LEU A 72 -7.01 -9.11 20.79
N PRO A 73 -7.76 -8.56 21.77
CA PRO A 73 -7.17 -8.24 23.06
C PRO A 73 -6.69 -9.54 23.74
N PRO A 74 -5.67 -9.47 24.61
CA PRO A 74 -5.14 -10.65 25.28
C PRO A 74 -6.26 -11.41 25.99
N VAL A 75 -6.33 -12.72 25.76
CA VAL A 75 -7.20 -13.63 26.51
C VAL A 75 -6.67 -13.69 27.95
N PRO A 76 -7.52 -13.48 28.98
CA PRO A 76 -7.10 -13.53 30.38
C PRO A 76 -6.64 -14.92 30.82
#